data_AF-A0A352N5D3-F1
#
_entry.id   AF-A0A352N5D3-F1
#
_cell.length_a   1.000
_cell.length_b   1.000
_cell.length_c   1.000
_cell.angle_alpha   90.00
_cell.angle_beta   90.00
_cell.angle_gamma   90.00
#
_symmetry.space_group_name_H-M   'P 1'
#
loop_
_entity.id
_entity.type
_entity.pdbx_description
1 polymer ?
#
loop_
_entity_poly.entity_id
_entity_poly.type
_entity_poly.pdbx_seq_one_letter_code
_entity_poly.pdbx_strand_id
1 'polypeptide(L)'
;MHKGSFEVIVENAANFAKYQIDAGADIIGVGDAAASLVGSQIYEEFVFPYEKKLIDKIHSMGGLVRLHICGNMGDLPCLCADQNSKPMKVVIEFLV
;
A
#
# COMPACT_ATOMS: atom_id res chain seq x y z
N MET A 1 23.86 -5.64 -8.62
CA MET A 1 22.85 -4.57 -8.82
C MET A 1 22.35 -4.17 -7.44
N HIS A 2 22.65 -2.96 -6.95
CA HIS A 2 22.13 -2.50 -5.65
C HIS A 2 20.65 -2.10 -5.85
N LYS A 3 19.73 -2.73 -5.12
CA LYS A 3 18.32 -2.30 -5.07
C LYS A 3 18.23 -1.06 -4.16
N GLY A 4 17.39 -0.08 -4.51
CA GLY A 4 17.08 1.05 -3.64
C GLY A 4 16.33 0.60 -2.39
N SER A 5 16.41 1.37 -1.29
CA SER A 5 15.81 1.03 0.00
C SER A 5 14.30 0.73 -0.09
N PHE A 6 13.54 1.54 -0.83
CA PHE A 6 12.10 1.31 -1.05
C PHE A 6 11.80 -0.01 -1.77
N GLU A 7 12.60 -0.38 -2.77
CA GLU A 7 12.42 -1.66 -3.48
C GLU A 7 12.67 -2.87 -2.56
N VAL A 8 13.66 -2.78 -1.69
CA VAL A 8 13.94 -3.82 -0.69
C VAL A 8 12.76 -3.95 0.29
N ILE A 9 12.20 -2.84 0.75
CA ILE A 9 11.04 -2.82 1.65
C ILE A 9 9.80 -3.41 0.98
N VAL A 10 9.50 -3.01 -0.26
CA VAL A 10 8.35 -3.54 -1.02
C VAL A 10 8.49 -5.03 -1.27
N GLU A 11 9.68 -5.51 -1.63
CA GLU A 11 9.92 -6.93 -1.83
C GLU A 11 9.74 -7.73 -0.55
N ASN A 12 10.28 -7.24 0.57
CA ASN A 12 10.10 -7.88 1.87
C ASN A 12 8.62 -7.93 2.28
N ALA A 13 7.90 -6.81 2.17
CA ALA A 13 6.48 -6.74 2.50
C ALA A 13 5.63 -7.66 1.61
N ALA A 14 5.94 -7.73 0.30
CA ALA A 14 5.25 -8.62 -0.63
C ALA A 14 5.49 -10.10 -0.30
N ASN A 15 6.72 -10.48 0.05
CA ASN A 15 7.03 -11.85 0.47
C ASN A 15 6.29 -12.22 1.77
N PHE A 16 6.21 -11.29 2.72
CA PHE A 16 5.45 -11.50 3.94
C PHE A 16 3.95 -11.65 3.68
N ALA A 17 3.38 -10.82 2.80
CA ALA A 17 2.00 -10.96 2.36
C ALA A 17 1.75 -12.31 1.67
N LYS A 18 2.69 -12.77 0.84
CA LYS A 18 2.61 -14.09 0.21
C LYS A 18 2.46 -15.21 1.24
N TYR A 19 3.30 -15.23 2.28
CA TYR A 19 3.21 -16.27 3.32
C TYR A 19 1.89 -16.22 4.10
N GLN A 20 1.33 -15.03 4.31
CA GLN A 20 0.00 -14.89 4.93
C GLN A 20 -1.10 -15.45 4.02
N ILE A 21 -1.05 -15.15 2.72
CA ILE A 21 -2.00 -15.68 1.72
C ILE A 21 -1.88 -17.21 1.63
N ASP A 22 -0.67 -17.74 1.54
CA ASP A 22 -0.42 -19.19 1.51
C ASP A 22 -0.94 -19.89 2.78
N ALA A 23 -0.93 -19.19 3.92
CA ALA A 23 -1.50 -19.66 5.19
C ALA A 23 -3.04 -19.53 5.27
N GLY A 24 -3.69 -18.97 4.25
CA GLY A 24 -5.15 -18.87 4.15
C GLY A 24 -5.74 -17.49 4.48
N ALA A 25 -4.93 -16.42 4.53
CA ALA A 25 -5.46 -15.07 4.71
C ALA A 25 -6.12 -14.53 3.43
N ASP A 26 -7.41 -14.20 3.50
CA ASP A 26 -8.15 -13.57 2.39
C ASP A 26 -7.81 -12.07 2.21
N ILE A 27 -7.49 -11.39 3.32
CA ILE A 27 -7.24 -9.94 3.38
C ILE A 27 -5.93 -9.68 4.11
N ILE A 28 -5.07 -8.85 3.52
CA ILE A 28 -3.81 -8.38 4.08
C ILE A 28 -3.97 -6.93 4.57
N GLY A 29 -3.72 -6.71 5.85
CA GLY A 29 -3.62 -5.37 6.42
C GLY A 29 -2.29 -4.71 6.02
N VAL A 30 -2.36 -3.52 5.44
CA VAL A 30 -1.19 -2.68 5.14
C VAL A 30 -1.37 -1.38 5.92
N GLY A 31 -0.35 -0.99 6.68
CA GLY A 31 -0.37 0.23 7.49
C GLY A 31 0.75 1.19 7.10
N ASP A 32 0.42 2.45 6.83
CA ASP A 32 1.40 3.54 6.72
C ASP A 32 1.10 4.61 7.78
N ALA A 33 1.85 4.56 8.88
CA ALA A 33 1.73 5.50 9.98
C ALA A 33 2.45 6.83 9.72
N ALA A 34 3.29 6.92 8.68
CA ALA A 34 4.17 8.05 8.42
C ALA A 34 3.72 8.89 7.21
N ALA A 35 2.87 8.36 6.33
CA ALA A 35 2.38 9.04 5.13
C ALA A 35 1.83 10.45 5.40
N SER A 36 1.09 10.65 6.50
CA SER A 36 0.54 11.97 6.83
C SER A 36 1.59 12.98 7.34
N LEU A 37 2.83 12.55 7.60
CA LEU A 37 3.88 13.40 8.18
C LEU A 37 4.77 14.07 7.12
N VAL A 38 4.75 13.58 5.87
CA VAL A 38 5.69 14.02 4.83
C VAL A 38 5.10 15.07 3.88
N GLY A 39 3.79 15.33 3.96
CA GLY A 39 3.08 16.22 3.05
C GLY A 39 2.79 15.60 1.68
N SER A 40 1.85 16.19 0.95
CA SER A 40 1.29 15.61 -0.27
C SER A 40 2.29 15.40 -1.40
N GLN A 41 3.17 16.39 -1.65
CA GLN A 41 4.16 16.33 -2.72
C GLN A 41 5.17 15.20 -2.52
N ILE A 42 5.72 15.08 -1.30
CA ILE A 42 6.68 14.01 -0.97
C ILE A 42 6.01 12.65 -1.01
N TYR A 43 4.78 12.55 -0.53
CA TYR A 43 4.02 11.31 -0.59
C TYR A 43 3.79 10.86 -2.05
N GLU A 44 3.34 11.77 -2.91
CA GLU A 44 3.06 11.46 -4.32
C GLU A 44 4.31 11.01 -5.07
N GLU A 45 5.45 11.66 -4.82
CA GLU A 45 6.71 11.35 -5.51
C GLU A 45 7.40 10.08 -4.97
N PHE A 46 7.42 9.90 -3.64
CA PHE A 46 8.30 8.91 -3.00
C PHE A 46 7.59 7.77 -2.27
N VAL A 47 6.29 7.91 -1.93
CA VAL A 47 5.56 6.90 -1.14
C VAL A 47 4.55 6.17 -2.02
N PHE A 48 3.64 6.91 -2.65
CA PHE A 48 2.53 6.40 -3.44
C PHE A 48 2.94 5.36 -4.51
N PRO A 49 4.03 5.54 -5.29
CA PRO A 49 4.42 4.55 -6.30
C PRO A 49 4.76 3.19 -5.70
N TYR A 50 5.33 3.16 -4.50
CA TYR A 50 5.77 1.94 -3.82
C TYR A 50 4.64 1.26 -3.06
N GLU A 51 3.74 2.03 -2.44
CA GLU A 51 2.50 1.48 -1.88
C GLU A 51 1.65 0.83 -2.96
N LYS A 52 1.45 1.53 -4.09
CA LYS A 52 0.74 0.99 -5.24
C LYS A 52 1.39 -0.31 -5.74
N LYS A 53 2.72 -0.32 -5.85
CA LYS A 53 3.47 -1.52 -6.26
C LYS A 53 3.27 -2.70 -5.31
N LEU A 54 3.24 -2.45 -4.00
CA LEU A 54 2.98 -3.48 -3.00
C LEU A 54 1.55 -4.01 -3.13
N ILE A 55 0.56 -3.12 -3.24
CA ILE A 55 -0.85 -3.47 -3.40
C ILE A 55 -1.07 -4.30 -4.68
N ASP A 56 -0.50 -3.86 -5.80
CA ASP A 56 -0.58 -4.58 -7.07
C ASP A 56 0.03 -5.99 -6.97
N LYS A 57 1.15 -6.15 -6.25
CA LYS A 57 1.75 -7.47 -5.97
C LYS A 57 0.82 -8.34 -5.15
N ILE A 58 0.23 -7.82 -4.07
CA ILE A 58 -0.70 -8.58 -3.21
C ILE A 58 -1.90 -9.06 -4.02
N HIS A 59 -2.52 -8.17 -4.80
CA HIS A 59 -3.62 -8.52 -5.69
C HIS A 59 -3.24 -9.58 -6.73
N SER A 60 -2.02 -9.51 -7.29
CA SER A 60 -1.54 -10.51 -8.26
C SER A 60 -1.42 -11.92 -7.67
N MET A 61 -1.27 -12.02 -6.33
CA MET A 61 -1.23 -13.27 -5.58
C MET A 61 -2.62 -13.73 -5.10
N GLY A 62 -3.69 -12.99 -5.44
CA GLY A 62 -5.07 -13.32 -5.08
C GLY A 62 -5.54 -12.79 -3.72
N GLY A 63 -4.67 -12.11 -2.95
CA GLY A 63 -5.05 -11.49 -1.69
C GLY A 63 -5.75 -10.14 -1.90
N LEU A 64 -6.67 -9.78 -0.99
CA LEU A 64 -7.22 -8.43 -0.91
C LEU A 64 -6.38 -7.56 0.02
N VAL A 65 -6.44 -6.24 -0.13
CA VAL A 65 -5.71 -5.30 0.73
C VAL A 65 -6.67 -4.41 1.53
N ARG A 66 -6.37 -4.26 2.81
CA ARG A 66 -6.96 -3.24 3.68
C ARG A 66 -5.86 -2.25 4.06
N LEU A 67 -5.87 -1.07 3.43
CA LEU A 67 -4.88 -0.03 3.68
C LEU A 67 -5.35 0.89 4.81
N HIS A 68 -4.50 1.10 5.79
CA HIS A 68 -4.69 2.06 6.86
C HIS A 68 -3.57 3.08 6.83
N ILE A 69 -3.93 4.36 6.77
CA ILE A 69 -2.99 5.47 6.89
C ILE A 69 -3.39 6.26 8.12
N CYS A 70 -2.44 6.47 9.03
CA CYS A 70 -2.70 7.28 10.22
C CYS A 70 -2.76 8.77 9.86
N GLY A 71 -3.51 9.57 10.62
CA GLY A 71 -3.53 11.03 10.49
C GLY A 71 -4.52 11.57 9.45
N ASN A 72 -4.30 12.82 9.04
CA ASN A 72 -5.19 13.52 8.10
C ASN A 72 -4.77 13.23 6.65
N MET A 73 -5.67 12.63 5.87
CA MET A 73 -5.46 12.30 4.46
C MET A 73 -6.06 13.30 3.46
N GLY A 74 -6.65 14.41 3.93
CA GLY A 74 -7.43 15.32 3.06
C GLY A 74 -6.70 15.82 1.82
N ASP A 75 -5.36 15.93 1.89
CA ASP A 75 -4.52 16.44 0.81
C ASP A 75 -3.67 15.35 0.13
N LEU A 76 -3.77 14.08 0.56
CA LEU A 76 -2.99 12.98 -0.03
C LEU A 76 -3.71 12.41 -1.25
N PRO A 77 -2.98 12.11 -2.35
CA PRO A 77 -3.53 11.34 -3.45
C PRO A 77 -4.09 10.00 -2.94
N CYS A 78 -5.41 9.82 -3.00
CA CYS A 78 -6.00 8.57 -2.55
C CYS A 78 -5.81 7.50 -3.63
N LEU A 79 -5.36 6.31 -3.21
CA LEU A 79 -5.36 5.13 -4.08
C LEU A 79 -6.75 4.88 -4.67
N CYS A 80 -7.81 5.18 -3.94
CA CYS A 80 -9.19 5.09 -4.43
C CYS A 80 -9.53 5.92 -5.68
N ALA A 81 -8.76 6.97 -5.98
CA ALA A 81 -8.98 7.88 -7.09
C ALA A 81 -8.06 7.60 -8.30
N ASP A 82 -7.16 6.61 -8.20
CA ASP A 82 -6.31 6.21 -9.33
C ASP A 82 -7.15 5.48 -10.41
N GLN A 83 -7.55 6.25 -11.44
CA GLN A 83 -8.37 5.79 -12.57
C GLN A 83 -7.69 4.72 -13.44
N ASN A 84 -6.37 4.49 -13.29
CA ASN A 84 -5.63 3.49 -14.07
C ASN A 84 -5.59 2.10 -13.41
N SER A 85 -6.13 1.99 -12.19
CA SER A 85 -6.24 0.72 -11.48
C SER A 85 -7.69 0.21 -11.56
N LYS A 86 -7.88 -1.04 -12.00
CA LYS A 86 -9.16 -1.78 -11.93
C LYS A 86 -9.78 -1.52 -10.55
N PRO A 87 -11.11 -1.24 -10.41
CA PRO A 87 -11.70 -0.71 -9.18
C PRO A 87 -11.14 -1.45 -7.96
N MET A 88 -10.25 -0.76 -7.25
CA MET A 88 -9.45 -1.35 -6.19
C MET A 88 -10.39 -1.69 -5.04
N LYS A 89 -10.45 -2.97 -4.65
CA LYS A 89 -11.07 -3.38 -3.40
C LYS A 89 -10.13 -3.08 -2.23
N VAL A 90 -9.69 -1.83 -2.11
CA VAL A 90 -8.94 -1.35 -0.94
C VAL A 90 -9.96 -0.78 0.02
N VAL A 91 -10.18 -1.47 1.14
CA VAL A 91 -10.97 -0.92 2.24
C VAL A 91 -10.05 0.01 3.00
N ILE A 92 -10.19 1.32 2.75
CA ILE A 92 -9.52 2.35 3.54
C ILE A 92 -10.30 2.52 4.84
N GLU A 93 -9.73 2.15 5.97
CA GLU A 93 -10.33 2.44 7.27
C GLU A 93 -9.66 3.66 7.89
N PHE A 94 -10.45 4.71 8.04
CA PHE A 94 -10.10 5.88 8.82
C PHE A 94 -10.53 5.59 10.26
N LEU A 95 -9.58 5.31 11.14
CA LEU A 95 -9.79 5.34 12.58
C LEU A 95 -9.35 6.71 13.09
N VAL A 96 -10.27 7.67 12.98
CA VAL A 96 -10.39 8.79 13.92
C VAL A 96 -11.79 8.78 14.50
#